data_AF-A0A0G3GSR8-F1
#
_entry.id   AF-A0A0G3GSR8-F1
#
_cell.length_a   1.000
_cell.length_b   1.000
_cell.length_c   1.000
_cell.angle_alpha   90.00
_cell.angle_beta   90.00
_cell.angle_gamma   90.00
#
_symmetry.space_group_name_H-M   'P 1'
#
loop_
_entity.id
_entity.type
_entity.pdbx_description
1 polymer ?
#
loop_
_entity_poly.entity_id
_entity_poly.type
_entity_poly.pdbx_seq_one_letter_code
_entity_poly.pdbx_strand_id
1 'polypeptide(L)' 'MSKKFDQDAKDRVVRLVEDRILAEGIFMQEVCKIVAPKLGVSWHTAR' A
#
# COMPACT_ATOMS: atom_id res chain seq x y z
N MET A 1 -16.43 -29.33 -8.26
CA MET A 1 -16.99 -27.96 -8.43
C MET A 1 -15.89 -26.95 -8.16
N SER A 2 -15.60 -26.07 -9.13
CA SER A 2 -14.63 -24.98 -8.93
C SER A 2 -15.26 -23.95 -7.98
N LYS A 3 -14.77 -23.85 -6.73
CA LYS A 3 -15.16 -22.79 -5.79
C LYS A 3 -14.56 -21.47 -6.26
N LYS A 4 -15.24 -20.80 -7.19
CA LYS A 4 -14.92 -19.42 -7.56
C LYS A 4 -15.63 -18.52 -6.57
N PHE A 5 -14.91 -17.51 -6.07
CA PHE A 5 -15.54 -16.42 -5.33
C PHE A 5 -16.56 -15.73 -6.22
N ASP A 6 -17.71 -15.41 -5.64
CA ASP A 6 -18.67 -14.51 -6.26
C ASP A 6 -18.06 -13.11 -6.40
N GLN A 7 -18.70 -12.26 -7.21
CA GLN A 7 -18.18 -10.94 -7.53
C GLN A 7 -18.09 -10.04 -6.29
N ASP A 8 -19.07 -10.13 -5.39
CA ASP A 8 -19.12 -9.33 -4.17
C ASP A 8 -17.98 -9.68 -3.20
N ALA A 9 -17.63 -10.96 -3.09
CA ALA A 9 -16.43 -11.40 -2.37
C ALA A 9 -15.14 -10.88 -2.99
N LYS A 10 -15.03 -10.83 -4.33
CA LYS A 10 -13.85 -10.25 -5.00
C LYS A 10 -13.77 -8.75 -4.79
N ASP A 11 -14.89 -8.04 -4.89
CA ASP A 11 -14.94 -6.59 -4.74
C ASP A 11 -14.57 -6.18 -3.31
N ARG A 12 -14.95 -6.97 -2.30
CA ARG A 12 -14.48 -6.78 -0.91
C ARG A 12 -12.97 -6.91 -0.78
N VAL A 13 -12.36 -7.89 -1.43
CA VAL A 13 -10.91 -8.10 -1.39
C VAL A 13 -10.18 -6.96 -2.08
N VAL A 14 -10.69 -6.49 -3.22
CA VAL A 14 -10.12 -5.34 -3.93
C VAL A 14 -10.13 -4.10 -3.03
N ARG A 15 -11.27 -3.76 -2.42
CA ARG A 15 -11.34 -2.61 -1.49
C ARG A 15 -10.40 -2.75 -0.31
N LEU A 16 -10.28 -3.92 0.29
CA LEU A 16 -9.36 -4.15 1.41
C LEU A 16 -7.90 -3.93 1.00
N VAL A 17 -7.53 -4.36 -0.21
CA VAL A 17 -6.17 -4.15 -0.75
C VAL A 17 -5.94 -2.67 -1.03
N GLU A 18 -6.90 -1.97 -1.62
CA GLU A 18 -6.81 -0.52 -1.86
C GLU A 18 -6.70 0.27 -0.56
N ASP A 19 -7.54 -0.03 0.44
CA ASP A 19 -7.49 0.60 1.76
C ASP A 19 -6.15 0.35 2.44
N ARG A 20 -5.62 -0.88 2.32
CA ARG A 20 -4.30 -1.22 2.85
C ARG A 20 -3.18 -0.52 2.12
N ILE A 21 -3.24 -0.37 0.79
CA ILE A 21 -2.25 0.41 0.03
C ILE A 21 -2.33 1.89 0.37
N LEU A 22 -3.53 2.44 0.61
CA LEU A 22 -3.70 3.83 1.05
C LEU A 22 -3.15 4.04 2.46
N ALA A 23 -3.46 3.14 3.40
CA ALA A 23 -2.95 3.18 4.77
C ALA A 23 -1.43 2.95 4.81
N GLU A 24 -0.94 1.95 4.07
CA GLU A 24 0.49 1.65 3.95
C GLU A 24 1.22 2.67 3.07
N GLY A 25 0.55 3.41 2.21
CA GLY A 25 1.14 4.50 1.42
C GLY A 25 1.48 5.70 2.30
N ILE A 26 0.59 6.03 3.26
CA ILE A 26 0.89 6.99 4.33
C ILE A 26 2.03 6.44 5.20
N PHE A 27 1.97 5.16 5.58
CA PHE A 27 3.04 4.51 6.33
C PHE A 27 4.38 4.50 5.58
N MET A 28 4.39 4.23 4.28
CA MET A 28 5.57 4.22 3.42
C MET A 28 6.12 5.63 3.24
N GLN A 29 5.27 6.66 3.14
CA GLN A 29 5.75 8.04 3.21
C GLN A 29 6.45 8.33 4.53
N GLU A 30 5.91 7.86 5.65
CA GLU A 30 6.50 8.04 6.98
C GLU A 30 7.82 7.28 7.14
N VAL A 31 7.86 6.03 6.66
CA VAL A 31 9.07 5.21 6.59
C VAL A 31 10.11 5.88 5.68
N CYS A 32 9.71 6.37 4.50
CA CYS A 32 10.61 7.10 3.58
C CYS A 32 11.14 8.38 4.21
N LYS A 33 10.33 9.15 4.96
CA LYS A 33 10.80 10.32 5.71
C LYS A 33 11.87 9.96 6.75
N ILE A 34 11.79 8.78 7.36
CA ILE A 34 12.76 8.30 8.37
C ILE A 34 14.01 7.70 7.71
N VAL A 35 13.84 6.94 6.62
CA VAL A 35 14.90 6.14 5.99
C VAL A 35 15.70 6.95 4.96
N ALA A 36 15.06 7.83 4.19
CA ALA A 36 15.74 8.60 3.14
C ALA A 36 16.91 9.45 3.68
N PRO A 37 16.79 10.18 4.81
CA PRO A 37 17.92 10.88 5.40
C PRO A 37 19.06 9.95 5.85
N LYS A 38 18.74 8.74 6.32
CA LYS A 38 19.74 7.73 6.71
C LYS A 38 20.53 7.19 5.52
N LEU A 39 19.95 7.25 4.33
CA LEU A 39 20.57 6.83 3.07
C LEU A 39 21.18 8.03 2.30
N GLY A 40 21.16 9.23 2.87
CA GLY A 40 21.70 10.44 2.23
C GLY A 40 20.89 10.93 1.03
N VAL A 41 19.63 10.51 0.91
CA VAL A 41 18.72 10.91 -0.18
C VAL A 41 17.55 11.73 0.36
N SER A 42 17.01 12.63 -0.47
CA SER A 42 15.80 13.36 -0.12
C SER A 42 14.57 12.48 -0.30
N TRP A 43 13.67 12.46 0.69
CA TRP A 43 12.41 11.71 0.59
C TRP A 43 11.51 12.26 -0.54
N HIS A 44 11.68 13.53 -0.93
CA HIS A 44 10.97 14.13 -2.06
C HIS A 44 11.35 13.53 -3.42
N THR A 45 12.50 12.85 -3.49
CA THR A 45 13.02 12.20 -4.71
C THR A 45 12.63 10.73 -4.79
N ALA A 46 12.07 10.14 -3.73
CA ALA A 46 11.74 8.73 -3.63
C ALA A 46 10.34 8.35 -4.16
N ARG A 47 9.79 9.13 -5.11
CA ARG A 47 8.48 8.90 -5.72
C ARG A 47 8.60 8.25 -7.09
#